data_AF-A0A4Y2QK58-F1
#
_entry.id   AF-A0A4Y2QK58-F1
#
_cell.length_a   1.000
_cell.length_b   1.000
_cell.length_c   1.000
_cell.angle_alpha   90.00
_cell.angle_beta   90.00
_cell.angle_gamma   90.00
#
_symmetry.space_group_name_H-M   'P 1'
#
loop_
_entity.id
_entity.type
_entity.pdbx_description
1 polymer ?
#
loop_
_entity_poly.entity_id
_entity_poly.type
_entity_poly.pdbx_seq_one_letter_code
_entity_poly.pdbx_strand_id
1 'polypeptide(L)'
;MSRCLRSRLPATNSVLQPSVIKFRTDLKLKRNKSKHYYDKQAHGRPQFNEGESVLFWVNNHWEPAEIIKKYKTPRSYLIRTEKGRILRRNSFHLIQCKNPFQLSSYDEFGPERVAVGGDDITIPDSEERARHGQDTENILKRTYATRKGRTVRPPSRLRDFVM
;
A
#
# COMPACT_ATOMS: atom_id res chain seq x y z
N MET A 1 22.53 21.07 -16.55
CA MET A 1 23.35 22.30 -16.55
C MET A 1 23.20 22.94 -17.91
N SER A 2 22.76 24.20 -17.98
CA SER A 2 22.48 24.89 -19.26
C SER A 2 23.45 26.02 -19.58
N ARG A 3 24.41 26.37 -18.70
CA ARG A 3 25.47 27.36 -18.95
C ARG A 3 26.82 26.88 -18.44
N CYS A 4 27.91 27.31 -19.06
CA CYS A 4 29.27 27.12 -18.52
C CYS A 4 29.58 28.18 -17.45
N LEU A 5 30.41 27.84 -16.45
CA LEU A 5 30.82 28.81 -15.43
C LEU A 5 31.80 29.84 -16.02
N ARG A 6 31.71 31.09 -15.55
CA ARG A 6 32.69 32.12 -15.94
C ARG A 6 34.05 31.75 -15.37
N SER A 7 35.04 31.57 -16.24
CA SER A 7 36.44 31.34 -15.88
C SER A 7 37.27 32.59 -16.17
N ARG A 8 38.50 32.65 -15.64
CA ARG A 8 39.47 33.72 -15.94
C ARG A 8 40.19 33.51 -17.28
N LEU A 9 39.98 32.37 -17.92
CA LEU A 9 40.52 32.10 -19.24
C LEU A 9 39.60 32.75 -20.28
N PRO A 10 40.16 33.33 -21.36
CA PRO A 10 39.35 33.90 -22.42
C PRO A 10 38.48 32.80 -23.04
N ALA A 11 37.17 33.02 -23.02
CA ALA A 11 36.17 32.15 -23.61
C ALA A 11 35.26 32.99 -24.52
N THR A 12 34.75 32.37 -25.57
CA THR A 12 33.84 33.04 -26.50
C THR A 12 32.47 33.25 -25.83
N ASN A 13 31.87 34.44 -26.05
CA ASN A 13 30.59 34.81 -25.44
C ASN A 13 29.45 33.84 -25.78
N SER A 14 29.54 33.10 -26.89
CA SER A 14 28.58 32.06 -27.29
C SER A 14 28.49 30.90 -26.29
N VAL A 15 29.60 30.54 -25.64
CA VAL A 15 29.67 29.45 -24.63
C VAL A 15 29.04 29.87 -23.29
N LEU A 16 28.98 31.17 -23.03
CA LEU A 16 28.34 31.72 -21.83
C LEU A 16 26.82 31.85 -21.96
N GLN A 17 26.27 31.74 -23.18
CA GLN A 17 24.83 31.80 -23.41
C GLN A 17 24.16 30.48 -23.00
N PRO A 18 23.05 30.52 -22.26
CA PRO A 18 22.39 29.31 -21.81
C PRO A 18 21.65 28.59 -22.94
N SER A 19 21.88 27.28 -23.10
CA SER A 19 21.09 26.44 -24.00
C SER A 19 19.91 25.82 -23.24
N VAL A 20 18.75 26.49 -23.29
CA VAL A 20 17.53 26.01 -22.62
C VAL A 20 16.80 25.04 -23.55
N ILE A 21 17.05 23.74 -23.35
CA ILE A 21 16.32 22.67 -24.05
C ILE A 21 14.87 22.63 -23.53
N LYS A 22 13.89 22.79 -24.40
CA LYS A 22 12.45 22.73 -24.05
C LYS A 22 11.98 21.28 -23.88
N PHE A 23 12.36 20.63 -22.77
CA PHE A 23 12.08 19.18 -22.55
C PHE A 23 10.66 18.85 -22.04
N ARG A 24 9.82 19.86 -21.74
CA ARG A 24 8.48 19.66 -21.15
C ARG A 24 7.54 18.91 -22.09
N THR A 25 7.62 19.15 -23.39
CA THR A 25 6.84 18.47 -24.43
C THR A 25 7.18 16.98 -24.45
N ASP A 26 8.46 16.65 -24.42
CA ASP A 26 8.95 15.27 -24.47
C ASP A 26 8.56 14.50 -23.23
N LEU A 27 8.61 15.13 -22.05
CA LEU A 27 8.10 14.52 -20.82
C LEU A 27 6.59 14.27 -20.89
N LYS A 28 5.82 15.17 -21.48
CA LYS A 28 4.37 14.98 -21.67
C LYS A 28 4.11 13.82 -22.64
N LEU A 29 4.85 13.72 -23.73
CA LEU A 29 4.77 12.61 -24.68
C LEU A 29 5.12 11.27 -24.01
N LYS A 30 6.22 11.22 -23.24
CA LYS A 30 6.61 10.02 -22.47
C LYS A 30 5.51 9.62 -21.47
N ARG A 31 4.96 10.58 -20.73
CA ARG A 31 3.86 10.33 -19.78
C ARG A 31 2.61 9.81 -20.48
N ASN A 32 2.23 10.40 -21.61
CA ASN A 32 1.09 9.96 -22.42
C ASN A 32 1.28 8.54 -22.96
N LYS A 33 2.50 8.22 -23.42
CA LYS A 33 2.86 6.88 -23.88
C LYS A 33 2.74 5.86 -22.74
N SER A 34 3.32 6.15 -21.58
CA SER A 34 3.18 5.30 -20.39
C SER A 34 1.72 5.11 -19.97
N LYS A 35 0.93 6.20 -19.94
CA LYS A 35 -0.52 6.14 -19.66
C LYS A 35 -1.24 5.23 -20.66
N HIS A 36 -1.00 5.42 -21.96
CA HIS A 36 -1.65 4.63 -23.01
C HIS A 36 -1.41 3.12 -22.85
N TYR A 37 -0.19 2.69 -22.53
CA TYR A 37 0.08 1.26 -22.32
C TYR A 37 -0.45 0.75 -20.97
N TYR A 38 -0.39 1.56 -19.92
CA TYR A 38 -0.96 1.19 -18.62
C TYR A 38 -2.48 1.01 -18.71
N ASP A 39 -3.17 1.97 -19.32
CA ASP A 39 -4.64 1.97 -19.45
C ASP A 39 -5.17 0.76 -20.24
N LYS A 40 -4.36 0.13 -21.10
CA LYS A 40 -4.73 -1.12 -21.81
C LYS A 40 -4.92 -2.31 -20.86
N GLN A 41 -4.18 -2.36 -19.76
CA GLN A 41 -4.21 -3.46 -18.80
C GLN A 41 -4.82 -3.05 -17.45
N ALA A 42 -5.11 -1.76 -17.28
CA ALA A 42 -5.71 -1.24 -16.05
C ALA A 42 -7.19 -1.62 -16.00
N HIS A 43 -7.58 -2.33 -14.94
CA HIS A 43 -8.97 -2.63 -14.65
C HIS A 43 -9.49 -1.74 -13.51
N GLY A 44 -10.79 -1.44 -13.56
CA GLY A 44 -11.48 -0.80 -12.44
C GLY A 44 -11.35 -1.66 -11.19
N ARG A 45 -11.20 -1.02 -10.02
CA ARG A 45 -11.16 -1.76 -8.75
C ARG A 45 -12.53 -2.37 -8.47
N PRO A 46 -12.59 -3.58 -7.88
CA PRO A 46 -13.84 -4.17 -7.47
C PRO A 46 -14.53 -3.25 -6.47
N GLN A 47 -15.82 -3.01 -6.71
CA GLN A 47 -16.70 -2.39 -5.75
C GLN A 47 -17.48 -3.50 -5.06
N PHE A 48 -17.73 -3.28 -3.78
CA PHE A 48 -18.43 -4.26 -2.97
C PHE A 48 -19.71 -3.65 -2.40
N ASN A 49 -20.70 -4.50 -2.23
CA ASN A 49 -21.99 -4.14 -1.65
C ASN A 49 -22.06 -4.53 -0.17
N GLU A 50 -23.01 -3.95 0.55
CA GLU A 50 -23.28 -4.29 1.95
C GLU A 50 -23.87 -5.71 2.02
N GLY A 51 -23.43 -6.50 3.00
CA GLY A 51 -23.79 -7.92 3.16
C GLY A 51 -22.99 -8.89 2.27
N GLU A 52 -22.05 -8.40 1.45
CA GLU A 52 -21.27 -9.27 0.57
C GLU A 52 -20.18 -10.03 1.33
N SER A 53 -20.04 -11.32 1.02
CA SER A 53 -18.98 -12.18 1.58
C SER A 53 -17.66 -11.95 0.84
N VAL A 54 -16.61 -11.63 1.59
CA VAL A 54 -15.28 -11.32 1.06
C VAL A 54 -14.19 -12.00 1.85
N LEU A 55 -13.03 -12.16 1.23
CA LEU A 55 -11.79 -12.47 1.91
C LEU A 55 -11.03 -11.17 2.15
N PHE A 56 -10.49 -10.98 3.36
CA PHE A 56 -9.61 -9.87 3.68
C PHE A 56 -8.18 -10.35 3.98
N TRP A 57 -7.21 -9.55 3.60
CA TRP A 57 -5.80 -9.87 3.83
C TRP A 57 -5.37 -9.47 5.25
N VAL A 58 -4.84 -10.44 6.00
CA VAL A 58 -4.31 -10.26 7.36
C VAL A 58 -3.17 -11.25 7.59
N ASN A 59 -2.07 -10.81 8.22
CA ASN A 59 -0.95 -11.67 8.62
C ASN A 59 -0.49 -12.67 7.54
N ASN A 60 -0.31 -12.20 6.30
CA ASN A 60 0.08 -13.00 5.14
C ASN A 60 -0.89 -14.12 4.71
N HIS A 61 -2.15 -14.06 5.10
CA HIS A 61 -3.19 -14.96 4.64
C HIS A 61 -4.51 -14.24 4.40
N TRP A 62 -5.42 -14.94 3.73
CA TRP A 62 -6.77 -14.48 3.45
C TRP A 62 -7.73 -15.08 4.46
N GLU A 63 -8.41 -14.24 5.23
CA GLU A 63 -9.46 -14.67 6.15
C GLU A 63 -10.84 -14.23 5.62
N PRO A 64 -11.90 -15.00 5.87
CA PRO A 64 -13.27 -14.62 5.51
C PRO A 64 -13.83 -13.50 6.40
N ALA A 65 -14.62 -12.64 5.76
CA ALA A 65 -15.33 -11.54 6.38
C ALA A 65 -16.58 -11.17 5.57
N GLU A 66 -17.44 -10.37 6.17
CA GLU A 66 -18.61 -9.77 5.51
C GLU A 66 -18.49 -8.26 5.48
N ILE A 67 -18.94 -7.63 4.41
CA ILE A 67 -18.93 -6.17 4.30
C ILE A 67 -20.14 -5.59 5.01
N ILE A 68 -19.88 -4.75 6.01
CA ILE A 68 -20.94 -4.03 6.73
C ILE A 68 -21.37 -2.82 5.91
N LYS A 69 -20.41 -1.95 5.56
CA LYS A 69 -20.70 -0.70 4.85
C LYS A 69 -19.49 -0.09 4.16
N LYS A 70 -19.74 0.77 3.18
CA LYS A 70 -18.74 1.71 2.65
C LYS A 70 -18.38 2.74 3.73
N TYR A 71 -17.09 3.05 3.85
CA TYR A 71 -16.61 4.04 4.80
C TYR A 71 -16.61 5.46 4.18
N LYS A 72 -16.45 6.49 5.02
CA LYS A 72 -16.42 7.90 4.60
C LYS A 72 -15.32 8.17 3.56
N THR A 73 -14.18 7.48 3.65
CA THR A 73 -13.07 7.60 2.71
C THR A 73 -13.23 6.70 1.50
N PRO A 74 -12.83 7.15 0.29
CA PRO A 74 -12.96 6.35 -0.91
C PRO A 74 -12.16 5.05 -0.78
N ARG A 75 -12.68 3.97 -1.38
CA ARG A 75 -12.05 2.63 -1.41
C ARG A 75 -11.92 1.95 -0.04
N SER A 76 -12.46 2.54 1.02
CA SER A 76 -12.41 1.96 2.36
C SER A 76 -13.77 1.39 2.74
N TYR A 77 -13.76 0.21 3.37
CA TYR A 77 -14.94 -0.54 3.77
C TYR A 77 -14.79 -0.95 5.23
N LEU A 78 -15.92 -1.05 5.93
CA LEU A 78 -16.00 -1.73 7.21
C LEU A 78 -16.38 -3.19 6.97
N ILE A 79 -15.59 -4.08 7.55
CA ILE A 79 -15.78 -5.53 7.45
C ILE A 79 -16.03 -6.12 8.83
N ARG A 80 -16.78 -7.21 8.88
CA ARG A 80 -17.01 -8.05 10.05
C ARG A 80 -16.26 -9.36 9.86
N THR A 81 -15.30 -9.65 10.73
CA THR A 81 -14.59 -10.95 10.77
C THR A 81 -15.46 -12.03 11.39
N GLU A 82 -15.14 -13.31 11.17
CA GLU A 82 -15.84 -14.45 11.80
C GLU A 82 -15.91 -14.35 13.32
N LYS A 83 -14.86 -13.78 13.94
CA LYS A 83 -14.76 -13.51 15.39
C LYS A 83 -15.61 -12.31 15.86
N GLY A 84 -16.49 -11.78 15.03
CA GLY A 84 -17.35 -10.63 15.34
C GLY A 84 -16.68 -9.26 15.36
N ARG A 85 -15.35 -9.17 15.18
CA ARG A 85 -14.62 -7.89 15.17
C ARG A 85 -14.94 -7.08 13.91
N ILE A 86 -15.12 -5.77 14.11
CA ILE A 86 -15.33 -4.81 13.02
C ILE A 86 -14.01 -4.11 12.70
N LEU A 87 -13.57 -4.22 11.44
CA LEU A 87 -12.30 -3.65 10.99
C LEU A 87 -12.51 -2.74 9.78
N ARG A 88 -11.64 -1.74 9.62
CA ARG A 88 -11.57 -0.92 8.41
C ARG A 88 -10.52 -1.49 7.45
N ARG A 89 -10.90 -1.79 6.21
CA ARG A 89 -9.98 -2.30 5.17
C ARG A 89 -10.18 -1.57 3.83
N ASN A 90 -9.11 -1.51 3.04
CA ASN A 90 -9.14 -0.95 1.68
C ASN A 90 -9.61 -2.03 0.70
N SER A 91 -10.26 -1.64 -0.40
CA SER A 91 -10.66 -2.53 -1.49
C SER A 91 -9.51 -3.36 -2.08
N PHE A 92 -8.27 -2.89 -1.95
CA PHE A 92 -7.07 -3.63 -2.34
C PHE A 92 -6.81 -4.86 -1.45
N HIS A 93 -7.21 -4.80 -0.18
CA HIS A 93 -7.07 -5.88 0.79
C HIS A 93 -8.29 -6.79 0.82
N LEU A 94 -9.21 -6.67 -0.15
CA LEU A 94 -10.45 -7.43 -0.21
C LEU A 94 -10.54 -8.18 -1.54
N ILE A 95 -10.99 -9.42 -1.48
CA ILE A 95 -11.30 -10.25 -2.64
C ILE A 95 -12.72 -10.77 -2.50
N GLN A 96 -13.48 -10.74 -3.59
CA GLN A 96 -14.83 -11.29 -3.61
C GLN A 96 -14.80 -12.80 -3.36
N CYS A 97 -15.60 -13.28 -2.41
CA CYS A 97 -15.74 -14.69 -2.11
C CYS A 97 -17.15 -15.15 -2.50
N LYS A 98 -17.26 -16.30 -3.16
CA LYS A 98 -18.56 -16.92 -3.46
C LYS A 98 -19.09 -17.75 -2.31
N ASN A 99 -18.23 -18.12 -1.36
CA ASN A 99 -18.63 -18.89 -0.20
C ASN A 99 -19.31 -17.95 0.80
N PRO A 100 -20.46 -18.35 1.36
CA PRO A 100 -21.15 -17.53 2.34
C PRO A 100 -20.28 -17.39 3.59
N PHE A 101 -20.15 -16.16 4.06
CA PHE A 101 -19.57 -15.86 5.36
C PHE A 101 -20.42 -16.52 6.47
N GLN A 102 -19.77 -17.21 7.39
CA GLN A 102 -20.41 -17.78 8.58
C GLN A 102 -19.77 -17.16 9.81
N LEU A 103 -20.58 -16.52 10.64
CA LEU A 103 -20.12 -16.01 11.92
C LEU A 103 -19.85 -17.21 12.84
N SER A 104 -18.63 -17.36 13.35
CA SER A 104 -18.33 -18.45 14.27
C SER A 104 -18.90 -18.09 15.64
N SER A 105 -19.66 -19.02 16.24
CA SER A 105 -20.31 -18.81 17.53
C SER A 105 -19.37 -18.87 18.74
N TYR A 106 -18.05 -18.78 18.52
CA TYR A 106 -17.06 -18.77 19.59
C TYR A 106 -17.07 -17.40 20.26
N ASP A 107 -17.96 -17.28 21.24
CA ASP A 107 -18.03 -16.18 22.19
C ASP A 107 -16.92 -16.36 23.22
N GLU A 108 -15.72 -15.82 22.96
CA GLU A 108 -14.65 -15.78 23.96
C GLU A 108 -14.53 -14.44 24.68
N PHE A 109 -15.29 -13.39 24.32
CA PHE A 109 -15.49 -12.23 25.18
C PHE A 109 -16.81 -11.55 24.77
N GLY A 110 -17.79 -11.61 25.68
CA GLY A 110 -19.11 -11.00 25.52
C GLY A 110 -19.05 -9.49 25.24
N PRO A 111 -20.20 -8.86 24.92
CA PRO A 111 -20.23 -7.58 24.23
C PRO A 111 -19.72 -6.47 25.14
N GLU A 112 -18.53 -5.93 24.84
CA GLU A 112 -18.28 -4.54 25.15
C GLU A 112 -19.20 -3.73 24.24
N ARG A 113 -20.36 -3.36 24.78
CA ARG A 113 -21.31 -2.45 24.14
C ARG A 113 -20.59 -1.12 23.95
N VAL A 114 -19.95 -0.92 22.80
CA VAL A 114 -19.50 0.41 22.39
C VAL A 114 -20.75 1.21 22.07
N ALA A 115 -21.14 2.05 23.03
CA ALA A 115 -22.24 2.97 22.91
C ALA A 115 -22.11 3.78 21.61
N VAL A 116 -23.19 3.81 20.83
CA VAL A 116 -23.33 4.70 19.69
C VAL A 116 -23.37 6.13 20.22
N GLY A 117 -22.28 6.88 20.03
CA GLY A 117 -22.22 8.30 20.32
C GLY A 117 -20.82 8.88 20.16
N GLY A 118 -20.63 9.71 19.14
CA GLY A 118 -19.47 10.58 18.99
C GLY A 118 -18.22 9.94 18.37
N ASP A 119 -17.52 10.74 17.59
CA ASP A 119 -16.40 10.38 16.74
C ASP A 119 -15.13 9.98 17.53
N ASP A 120 -14.24 9.23 16.87
CA ASP A 120 -12.97 8.65 17.33
C ASP A 120 -13.03 7.39 18.22
N ILE A 121 -12.97 6.22 17.56
CA ILE A 121 -12.54 4.96 18.18
C ILE A 121 -11.04 4.81 17.94
N THR A 122 -10.25 5.12 18.97
CA THR A 122 -8.83 4.76 19.03
C THR A 122 -8.73 3.27 19.35
N ILE A 123 -8.33 2.45 18.38
CA ILE A 123 -8.00 1.03 18.58
C ILE A 123 -6.58 0.98 19.19
N PRO A 124 -6.29 0.13 20.20
CA PRO A 124 -4.97 0.05 20.80
C PRO A 124 -3.95 -0.50 19.79
N ASP A 125 -3.07 0.40 19.32
CA ASP A 125 -1.91 0.16 18.43
C ASP A 125 -0.85 -0.76 19.06
N SER A 126 -1.01 -1.10 20.35
CA SER A 126 0.01 -1.77 21.17
C SER A 126 0.29 -3.21 20.75
N GLU A 127 -0.74 -3.98 20.36
CA GLU A 127 -0.56 -5.39 19.99
C GLU A 127 -0.13 -5.59 18.52
N GLU A 128 -0.54 -4.70 17.60
CA GLU A 128 -0.08 -4.77 16.21
C GLU A 128 1.40 -4.35 16.08
N ARG A 129 1.86 -3.40 16.89
CA ARG A 129 3.24 -2.91 16.89
C ARG A 129 4.26 -3.94 17.39
N ALA A 130 3.89 -4.74 18.40
CA ALA A 130 4.73 -5.83 18.90
C ALA A 130 4.89 -6.99 17.89
N ARG A 131 3.83 -7.30 17.13
CA ARG A 131 3.88 -8.34 16.09
C ARG A 131 4.66 -7.90 14.85
N HIS A 132 4.55 -6.64 14.45
CA HIS A 132 5.26 -6.13 13.27
C HIS A 132 6.79 -6.07 13.47
N GLY A 133 7.27 -5.87 14.70
CA GLY A 133 8.71 -5.92 15.02
C GLY A 133 9.35 -7.27 14.69
N GLN A 134 8.69 -8.38 15.05
CA GLN A 134 9.20 -9.74 14.82
C GLN A 134 9.31 -10.11 13.33
N ASP A 135 8.39 -9.62 12.49
CA ASP A 135 8.44 -9.84 11.04
C ASP A 135 9.57 -9.05 10.36
N THR A 136 9.87 -7.84 10.85
CA THR A 136 10.97 -7.03 10.31
C THR A 136 12.35 -7.62 10.61
N GLU A 137 12.54 -8.22 11.79
CA GLU A 137 13.80 -8.90 12.14
C GLU A 137 14.08 -10.12 11.25
N ASN A 138 13.04 -10.85 10.85
CA ASN A 138 13.17 -12.02 9.97
C ASN A 138 13.53 -11.66 8.52
N ILE A 139 13.10 -10.48 8.04
CA ILE A 139 13.41 -9.98 6.69
C ILE A 139 14.88 -9.53 6.59
N LEU A 140 15.45 -8.95 7.66
CA LEU A 140 16.84 -8.51 7.69
C LEU A 140 17.86 -9.66 7.59
N LYS A 141 17.47 -10.88 8.01
CA LYS A 141 18.36 -12.04 8.11
C LYS A 141 18.37 -12.93 6.85
N ARG A 142 17.46 -12.75 5.88
CA ARG A 142 17.34 -13.65 4.71
C ARG A 142 18.08 -13.13 3.48
N THR A 143 19.25 -13.70 3.22
CA THR A 143 19.79 -13.77 1.85
C THR A 143 19.14 -14.94 1.13
N TYR A 144 18.47 -14.70 0.00
CA TYR A 144 17.90 -15.76 -0.83
C TYR A 144 18.40 -15.67 -2.27
N ALA A 145 18.44 -16.81 -2.96
CA ALA A 145 18.84 -16.89 -4.36
C ALA A 145 17.60 -16.94 -5.27
N THR A 146 17.65 -16.20 -6.37
CA THR A 146 16.60 -16.29 -7.40
C THR A 146 16.75 -17.59 -8.20
N ARG A 147 15.69 -17.99 -8.93
CA ARG A 147 15.70 -19.18 -9.81
C ARG A 147 16.85 -19.19 -10.86
N LYS A 148 17.44 -18.03 -11.18
CA LYS A 148 18.58 -17.88 -12.10
C LYS A 148 19.92 -17.71 -11.37
N GLY A 149 19.99 -18.03 -10.08
CA GLY A 149 21.23 -18.05 -9.29
C GLY A 149 21.70 -16.68 -8.77
N ARG A 150 20.96 -15.59 -9.00
CA ARG A 150 21.34 -14.27 -8.45
C ARG A 150 21.05 -14.21 -6.95
N THR A 151 22.06 -13.90 -6.14
CA THR A 151 21.90 -13.63 -4.70
C THR A 151 21.27 -12.26 -4.49
N VAL A 152 20.12 -12.20 -3.81
CA VAL A 152 19.44 -10.96 -3.44
C VAL A 152 19.88 -10.57 -2.04
N ARG A 153 20.46 -9.37 -1.89
CA ARG A 153 20.89 -8.80 -0.61
C ARG A 153 19.92 -7.70 -0.19
N PRO A 154 19.62 -7.56 1.12
CA PRO A 154 18.76 -6.49 1.60
C PRO A 154 19.41 -5.09 1.38
N PRO A 155 18.60 -4.04 1.18
CA PRO A 155 19.06 -2.66 1.06
C PRO A 155 19.92 -2.19 2.25
N SER A 156 20.97 -1.41 1.97
CA SER A 156 21.91 -0.93 3.00
C SER A 156 21.27 -0.06 4.08
N ARG A 157 20.29 0.78 3.71
CA ARG A 157 19.58 1.70 4.61
C ARG A 157 18.83 0.99 5.75
N LEU A 158 18.58 -0.31 5.64
CA LEU A 158 17.89 -1.13 6.64
C LEU A 158 18.85 -1.73 7.70
N ARG A 159 20.16 -1.57 7.55
CA ARG A 159 21.16 -2.12 8.49
C ARG A 159 21.24 -1.37 9.80
N ASP A 160 21.03 -0.05 9.75
CA ASP A 160 21.19 0.86 10.89
C ASP A 160 19.85 1.20 11.56
N PHE A 161 18.78 0.50 11.16
CA PHE A 161 17.43 0.74 11.68
C PHE A 161 17.27 0.00 13.01
N VAL A 162 17.38 0.73 14.11
CA VAL A 162 17.07 0.26 15.47
C VAL A 162 15.65 0.71 15.80
N MET A 163 14.78 -0.23 16.19
CA MET A 163 13.43 0.08 16.70
C MET A 163 13.49 0.59 18.14
#